data_AF-A0A554IF42-F1
#
_entry.id   AF-A0A554IF42-F1
#
_cell.length_a   1.000
_cell.length_b   1.000
_cell.length_c   1.000
_cell.angle_alpha   90.00
_cell.angle_beta   90.00
_cell.angle_gamma   90.00
#
_symmetry.space_group_name_H-M   'P 1'
#
loop_
_entity.id
_entity.type
_entity.pdbx_description
1 polymer ?
#
loop_
_entity_poly.entity_id
_entity_poly.type
_entity_poly.pdbx_seq_one_letter_code
_entity_poly.pdbx_strand_id
1 'polypeptide(L)'
;MNEIKGDFYNQEEPVSEISSKAVFVSLFALVVVFFFISFSVFYFFEKDKANKIAQRDKAYYESLLQNDKAYYESLLQNKPEALQKSLVEDIKKGVNDAETKSAAYFITHRFFDNGGNIYEIYDYVENHPELSFLKEAEGIYPEEFLKLKDKKLPQTYTEVSFYIYLAYVEVLHKHGYVDIAGLATAANQYAGNTYFKVIRSKKIPEGERGVYLKNMERDIKKALEFLSASNDDVVKILEGKLTSSDIPARDILVGLNQYASTLRYLEAMGINHTSAKTSREIFTFAMDYSSRFVIELNIFTSLVNSSTLAILDSSTSEEIKMALGPILNFDTKKPSSYKGSVIKKIINSKFEQKLEGSNYVRMDIYSKWNVLLIANKVPEFKSWLMSNGWTEPDFK
;
A
#
# COMPACT_ATOMS: atom_id res chain seq x y z
N MET A 1 87.49 12.86 81.13
CA MET A 1 87.17 13.00 79.70
C MET A 1 86.92 11.61 79.15
N ASN A 2 85.91 11.43 78.30
CA ASN A 2 85.40 10.18 77.66
C ASN A 2 84.21 9.56 78.41
N GLU A 3 82.98 9.74 77.94
CA GLU A 3 82.28 9.14 76.78
C GLU A 3 81.61 7.80 77.15
N ILE A 4 80.28 7.87 77.23
CA ILE A 4 79.35 6.75 77.46
C ILE A 4 78.96 6.20 76.08
N LYS A 5 79.24 4.92 75.83
CA LYS A 5 78.63 4.15 74.74
C LYS A 5 77.63 3.17 75.33
N GLY A 6 76.37 3.29 74.91
CA GLY A 6 75.34 2.29 75.11
C GLY A 6 75.13 1.51 73.82
N ASP A 7 75.07 0.18 73.94
CA ASP A 7 74.62 -0.72 72.89
C ASP A 7 73.31 -1.37 73.35
N PHE A 8 72.21 -1.04 72.67
CA PHE A 8 70.91 -1.70 72.80
C PHE A 8 70.81 -2.80 71.73
N TYR A 9 70.51 -4.01 72.19
CA TYR A 9 70.14 -5.16 71.38
C TYR A 9 68.77 -4.93 70.71
N ASN A 10 68.71 -5.04 69.37
CA ASN A 10 67.44 -5.21 68.65
C ASN A 10 67.18 -6.71 68.46
N GLN A 11 66.11 -7.21 69.08
CA GLN A 11 65.44 -8.46 68.69
C GLN A 11 64.43 -8.14 67.59
N GLU A 12 64.66 -8.65 66.38
CA GLU A 12 63.63 -8.70 65.33
C GLU A 12 62.77 -9.96 65.54
N GLU A 13 61.49 -9.77 65.86
CA GLU A 13 60.49 -10.85 65.84
C GLU A 13 59.97 -11.08 64.41
N PRO A 14 59.90 -12.34 63.93
CA PRO A 14 59.34 -12.67 62.62
C PRO A 14 57.84 -12.88 62.74
N VAL A 15 57.06 -11.81 62.85
CA VAL A 15 55.58 -11.88 62.87
C VAL A 15 54.99 -10.91 61.85
N SER A 16 55.07 -11.21 60.55
CA SER A 16 54.24 -10.49 59.55
C SER A 16 54.02 -11.19 58.20
N GLU A 17 54.86 -12.14 57.78
CA GLU A 17 54.79 -12.68 56.40
C GLU A 17 53.70 -13.75 56.16
N ILE A 18 53.32 -14.53 57.18
CA ILE A 18 52.32 -15.60 57.03
C ILE A 18 50.88 -15.02 57.01
N SER A 19 50.67 -13.91 57.72
CA SER A 19 49.40 -13.17 57.76
C SER A 19 49.06 -12.53 56.40
N SER A 20 50.04 -11.94 55.71
CA SER A 20 49.81 -11.23 54.44
C SER A 20 49.42 -12.17 53.28
N LYS A 21 50.02 -13.37 53.21
CA LYS A 21 49.68 -14.37 52.18
C LYS A 21 48.28 -14.95 52.36
N ALA A 22 47.86 -15.23 53.59
CA ALA A 22 46.52 -15.75 53.88
C ALA A 22 45.42 -14.72 53.55
N VAL A 23 45.67 -13.44 53.88
CA VAL A 23 44.79 -12.32 53.51
C VAL A 23 44.73 -12.13 51.99
N PHE A 24 45.87 -12.19 51.31
CA PHE A 24 45.93 -12.04 49.84
C PHE A 24 45.19 -13.16 49.11
N VAL A 25 45.36 -14.42 49.54
CA VAL A 25 44.63 -15.58 48.97
C VAL A 25 43.13 -15.46 49.20
N SER A 26 42.72 -15.02 50.39
CA SER A 26 41.29 -14.82 50.71
C SER A 26 40.67 -13.68 49.89
N LEU A 27 41.39 -12.56 49.72
CA LEU A 27 40.95 -11.45 48.88
C LEU A 27 40.87 -11.86 47.40
N PHE A 28 41.87 -12.60 46.91
CA PHE A 28 41.89 -13.10 45.55
C PHE A 28 40.73 -14.08 45.29
N ALA A 29 40.47 -15.00 46.21
CA ALA A 29 39.32 -15.90 46.14
C ALA A 29 37.99 -15.13 46.11
N LEU A 30 37.85 -14.08 46.93
CA LEU A 30 36.69 -13.19 46.93
C LEU A 30 36.50 -12.46 45.58
N VAL A 31 37.58 -11.94 45.00
CA VAL A 31 37.53 -11.27 43.68
C VAL A 31 37.14 -12.26 42.59
N VAL A 32 37.69 -13.48 42.61
CA VAL A 32 37.34 -14.53 41.65
C VAL A 32 35.87 -14.92 41.77
N VAL A 33 35.38 -15.15 43.00
CA VAL A 33 33.96 -15.45 43.26
C VAL A 33 33.06 -14.31 42.79
N PHE A 34 33.42 -13.06 43.10
CA PHE A 34 32.68 -11.89 42.65
C PHE A 34 32.65 -11.81 41.13
N PHE A 35 33.78 -12.06 40.46
CA PHE A 35 33.85 -12.07 39.00
C PHE A 35 32.95 -13.14 38.38
N PHE A 36 32.95 -14.36 38.93
CA PHE A 36 32.06 -15.42 38.45
C PHE A 36 30.58 -15.11 38.68
N ILE A 37 30.22 -14.49 39.81
CA ILE A 37 28.84 -14.04 40.08
C ILE A 37 28.45 -12.93 39.11
N SER A 38 29.27 -11.89 38.96
CA SER A 38 29.01 -10.78 38.04
C SER A 38 28.91 -11.24 36.58
N PHE A 39 29.80 -12.12 36.14
CA PHE A 39 29.75 -12.71 34.80
C PHE A 39 28.50 -13.55 34.59
N SER A 40 28.11 -14.37 35.58
CA SER A 40 26.88 -15.17 35.53
C SER A 40 25.65 -14.28 35.42
N VAL A 41 25.56 -13.23 36.24
CA VAL A 41 24.45 -12.26 36.19
C VAL A 41 24.40 -11.55 34.83
N PHE A 42 25.54 -11.06 34.32
CA PHE A 42 25.63 -10.43 33.01
C PHE A 42 25.19 -11.37 31.87
N TYR A 43 25.66 -12.62 31.88
CA TYR A 43 25.28 -13.63 30.90
C TYR A 43 23.77 -13.94 30.94
N PHE A 44 23.17 -14.06 32.13
CA PHE A 44 21.73 -14.25 32.27
C PHE A 44 20.92 -13.04 31.76
N PHE A 45 21.39 -11.81 32.02
CA PHE A 45 20.75 -10.59 31.52
C PHE A 45 20.79 -10.49 29.99
N GLU A 46 21.94 -10.76 29.36
CA GLU A 46 22.06 -10.74 27.89
C GLU A 46 21.21 -11.84 27.24
N LYS A 47 21.18 -13.04 27.84
CA LYS A 47 20.32 -14.14 27.36
C LYS A 47 18.84 -13.83 27.48
N ASP A 48 18.39 -13.23 28.60
CA ASP A 48 17.00 -12.82 28.79
C ASP A 48 16.60 -11.72 27.79
N LYS A 49 17.48 -10.74 27.56
CA LYS A 49 17.28 -9.69 26.55
C LYS A 49 17.16 -10.27 25.14
N ALA A 50 18.06 -11.17 24.75
CA ALA A 50 18.01 -11.86 23.46
C ALA A 50 16.74 -12.69 23.28
N ASN A 51 16.30 -13.42 24.33
CA ASN A 51 15.07 -14.19 24.30
C ASN A 51 13.82 -13.30 24.18
N LYS A 52 13.78 -12.16 24.88
CA LYS A 52 12.69 -11.18 24.76
C LYS A 52 12.62 -10.56 23.37
N ILE A 53 13.77 -10.26 22.75
CA ILE A 53 13.84 -9.80 21.36
C ILE A 53 13.30 -10.89 20.42
N ALA A 54 13.78 -12.13 20.55
CA ALA A 54 13.32 -13.23 19.70
C ALA A 54 11.82 -13.55 19.86
N GLN A 55 11.28 -13.46 21.09
CA GLN A 55 9.84 -13.63 21.34
C GLN A 55 9.02 -12.47 20.76
N ARG A 56 9.51 -11.24 20.88
CA ARG A 56 8.86 -10.07 20.29
C ARG A 56 8.86 -10.17 18.76
N ASP A 57 9.99 -10.53 18.16
CA ASP A 57 10.12 -10.72 16.72
C ASP A 57 9.18 -11.84 16.24
N LYS A 58 9.13 -12.97 16.97
CA LYS A 58 8.21 -14.06 16.66
C LYS A 58 6.75 -13.62 16.71
N ALA A 59 6.34 -12.91 17.76
CA ALA A 59 4.98 -12.40 17.90
C ALA A 59 4.63 -11.40 16.77
N TYR A 60 5.58 -10.55 16.38
CA TYR A 60 5.45 -9.63 15.25
C TYR A 60 5.29 -10.37 13.91
N TYR A 61 6.10 -11.39 13.65
CA TYR A 61 5.96 -12.23 12.45
C TYR A 61 4.63 -12.98 12.43
N GLU A 62 4.18 -13.53 13.57
CA GLU A 62 2.88 -14.20 13.67
C GLU A 62 1.71 -13.24 13.45
N SER A 63 1.79 -11.99 13.95
CA SER A 63 0.77 -10.97 13.66
C SER A 63 0.75 -10.57 12.18
N LEU A 64 1.93 -10.43 11.56
CA LEU A 64 2.04 -10.11 10.13
C LEU A 64 1.41 -11.20 9.25
N LEU A 65 1.69 -12.47 9.56
CA LEU A 65 1.07 -13.63 8.90
C LEU A 65 -0.47 -13.67 9.10
N GLN A 66 -0.96 -13.32 10.28
CA GLN A 66 -2.39 -13.24 10.55
C GLN A 66 -3.07 -12.12 9.78
N ASN A 67 -2.45 -10.94 9.72
CA ASN A 67 -2.97 -9.80 8.97
C ASN A 67 -2.94 -10.06 7.46
N ASP A 68 -1.86 -10.65 6.94
CA ASP A 68 -1.78 -11.09 5.55
C ASP A 68 -2.87 -12.11 5.24
N LYS A 69 -3.06 -13.12 6.11
CA LYS A 69 -4.14 -14.10 5.94
C LYS A 69 -5.51 -13.43 5.98
N ALA A 70 -5.77 -12.55 6.94
CA ALA A 70 -7.01 -11.80 7.04
C ALA A 70 -7.25 -11.00 5.75
N TYR A 71 -6.23 -10.32 5.24
CA TYR A 71 -6.27 -9.59 3.99
C TYR A 71 -6.59 -10.49 2.80
N TYR A 72 -5.93 -11.64 2.64
CA TYR A 72 -6.25 -12.57 1.56
C TYR A 72 -7.65 -13.16 1.69
N GLU A 73 -8.12 -13.48 2.90
CA GLU A 73 -9.49 -13.90 3.13
C GLU A 73 -10.48 -12.78 2.78
N SER A 74 -10.18 -11.54 3.13
CA SER A 74 -11.00 -10.38 2.80
C SER A 74 -11.05 -10.10 1.30
N LEU A 75 -9.91 -10.17 0.59
CA LEU A 75 -9.81 -9.91 -0.85
C LEU A 75 -10.36 -11.06 -1.69
N LEU A 76 -9.99 -12.31 -1.38
CA LEU A 76 -10.31 -13.48 -2.19
C LEU A 76 -11.65 -14.12 -1.83
N GLN A 77 -12.07 -14.02 -0.56
CA GLN A 77 -13.29 -14.65 -0.06
C GLN A 77 -14.37 -13.63 0.33
N ASN A 78 -14.11 -12.33 0.17
CA ASN A 78 -15.01 -11.25 0.55
C ASN A 78 -15.42 -11.30 2.04
N LYS A 79 -14.45 -11.55 2.94
CA LYS A 79 -14.61 -11.62 4.40
C LYS A 79 -13.84 -10.51 5.12
N PRO A 80 -14.36 -9.25 5.15
CA PRO A 80 -13.64 -8.10 5.68
C PRO A 80 -13.59 -8.03 7.21
N GLU A 81 -14.32 -8.90 7.93
CA GLU A 81 -14.65 -8.72 9.34
C GLU A 81 -13.41 -8.72 10.23
N ALA A 82 -12.41 -9.54 9.92
CA ALA A 82 -11.17 -9.61 10.67
C ALA A 82 -10.37 -8.31 10.58
N LEU A 83 -10.21 -7.76 9.37
CA LEU A 83 -9.50 -6.49 9.15
C LEU A 83 -10.26 -5.29 9.70
N GLN A 84 -11.59 -5.29 9.55
CA GLN A 84 -12.46 -4.28 10.15
C GLN A 84 -12.28 -4.25 11.66
N LYS A 85 -12.42 -5.41 12.31
CA LYS A 85 -12.22 -5.51 13.76
C LYS A 85 -10.82 -5.07 14.18
N SER A 86 -9.78 -5.49 13.46
CA SER A 86 -8.40 -5.08 13.74
C SER A 86 -8.24 -3.56 13.70
N LEU A 87 -8.75 -2.90 12.64
CA LEU A 87 -8.64 -1.45 12.51
C LEU A 87 -9.28 -0.72 13.69
N VAL A 88 -10.50 -1.12 14.09
CA VAL A 88 -11.19 -0.48 15.23
C VAL A 88 -10.41 -0.69 16.52
N GLU A 89 -9.90 -1.89 16.77
CA GLU A 89 -9.09 -2.18 17.95
C GLU A 89 -7.80 -1.37 18.00
N ASP A 90 -7.13 -1.19 16.86
CA ASP A 90 -5.90 -0.41 16.74
C ASP A 90 -6.16 1.08 16.99
N ILE A 91 -7.18 1.65 16.33
CA ILE A 91 -7.57 3.05 16.53
C ILE A 91 -7.98 3.30 17.97
N LYS A 92 -8.71 2.37 18.60
CA LYS A 92 -9.07 2.44 20.02
C LYS A 92 -7.85 2.51 20.94
N LYS A 93 -6.77 1.81 20.59
CA LYS A 93 -5.51 1.76 21.33
C LYS A 93 -4.56 2.90 20.95
N GLY A 94 -4.92 3.74 19.98
CA GLY A 94 -4.06 4.80 19.44
C GLY A 94 -2.87 4.25 18.63
N VAL A 95 -2.99 3.04 18.08
CA VAL A 95 -1.97 2.44 17.21
C VAL A 95 -2.11 3.06 15.82
N ASN A 96 -0.98 3.48 15.24
CA ASN A 96 -0.88 4.03 13.89
C ASN A 96 0.39 3.53 13.21
N ASP A 97 0.50 2.21 13.07
CA ASP A 97 1.60 1.55 12.38
C ASP A 97 1.22 1.19 10.93
N ALA A 98 2.11 0.48 10.25
CA ALA A 98 1.93 0.11 8.85
C ALA A 98 0.73 -0.83 8.63
N GLU A 99 0.43 -1.69 9.60
CA GLU A 99 -0.70 -2.63 9.53
C GLU A 99 -2.02 -1.88 9.71
N THR A 100 -2.09 -0.96 10.67
CA THR A 100 -3.27 -0.10 10.85
C THR A 100 -3.57 0.72 9.58
N LYS A 101 -2.53 1.29 8.95
CA LYS A 101 -2.68 2.04 7.69
C LYS A 101 -3.14 1.15 6.54
N SER A 102 -2.59 -0.06 6.44
CA SER A 102 -3.00 -1.06 5.47
C SER A 102 -4.47 -1.46 5.64
N ALA A 103 -4.92 -1.68 6.88
CA ALA A 103 -6.31 -1.98 7.18
C ALA A 103 -7.25 -0.81 6.84
N ALA A 104 -6.84 0.44 7.12
CA ALA A 104 -7.58 1.64 6.73
C ALA A 104 -7.68 1.79 5.20
N TYR A 105 -6.58 1.55 4.48
CA TYR A 105 -6.59 1.49 3.02
C TYR A 105 -7.54 0.40 2.52
N PHE A 106 -7.46 -0.82 3.05
CA PHE A 106 -8.33 -1.91 2.64
C PHE A 106 -9.82 -1.57 2.79
N ILE A 107 -10.22 -1.07 3.96
CA ILE A 107 -11.63 -0.77 4.23
C ILE A 107 -12.18 0.30 3.28
N THR A 108 -11.38 1.32 2.97
CA THR A 108 -11.80 2.33 2.00
C THR A 108 -11.73 1.80 0.55
N HIS A 109 -10.78 0.93 0.23
CA HIS A 109 -10.65 0.30 -1.08
C HIS A 109 -11.82 -0.63 -1.41
N ARG A 110 -12.53 -1.15 -0.41
CA ARG A 110 -13.74 -1.95 -0.62
C ARG A 110 -14.81 -1.26 -1.46
N PHE A 111 -14.81 0.07 -1.53
CA PHE A 111 -15.62 0.82 -2.49
C PHE A 111 -15.46 0.28 -3.93
N PHE A 112 -14.25 -0.08 -4.36
CA PHE A 112 -14.04 -0.63 -5.70
C PHE A 112 -14.40 -2.12 -5.79
N ASP A 113 -14.16 -2.88 -4.71
CA ASP A 113 -14.45 -4.32 -4.67
C ASP A 113 -15.95 -4.63 -4.64
N ASN A 114 -16.75 -3.77 -4.00
CA ASN A 114 -18.19 -3.93 -3.86
C ASN A 114 -19.02 -3.25 -4.96
N GLY A 115 -18.37 -2.79 -6.05
CA GLY A 115 -19.04 -2.16 -7.19
C GLY A 115 -19.44 -0.70 -6.98
N GLY A 116 -18.80 0.00 -6.05
CA GLY A 116 -19.01 1.42 -5.76
C GLY A 116 -20.10 1.69 -4.72
N ASN A 117 -20.45 0.68 -3.91
CA ASN A 117 -21.43 0.81 -2.84
C ASN A 117 -20.82 1.55 -1.65
N ILE A 118 -21.03 2.86 -1.60
CA ILE A 118 -20.51 3.73 -0.54
C ILE A 118 -21.16 3.51 0.83
N TYR A 119 -22.37 2.93 0.88
CA TYR A 119 -23.04 2.64 2.15
C TYR A 119 -22.23 1.65 3.00
N GLU A 120 -21.42 0.80 2.38
CA GLU A 120 -20.60 -0.13 3.16
C GLU A 120 -19.55 0.61 4.02
N ILE A 121 -18.89 1.63 3.46
CA ILE A 121 -17.94 2.45 4.22
C ILE A 121 -18.69 3.35 5.21
N TYR A 122 -19.78 3.97 4.76
CA TYR A 122 -20.57 4.87 5.59
C TYR A 122 -21.16 4.17 6.82
N ASP A 123 -21.85 3.04 6.64
CA ASP A 123 -22.44 2.27 7.75
C ASP A 123 -21.34 1.72 8.66
N TYR A 124 -20.19 1.34 8.11
CA TYR A 124 -19.05 0.93 8.93
C TYR A 124 -18.53 2.07 9.81
N VAL A 125 -18.37 3.29 9.28
CA VAL A 125 -17.97 4.47 10.06
C VAL A 125 -19.03 4.86 11.10
N GLU A 126 -20.32 4.82 10.73
CA GLU A 126 -21.41 5.18 11.63
C GLU A 126 -21.57 4.21 12.81
N ASN A 127 -21.29 2.92 12.60
CA ASN A 127 -21.44 1.89 13.64
C ASN A 127 -20.25 1.79 14.61
N HIS A 128 -19.15 2.52 14.39
CA HIS A 128 -17.94 2.46 15.22
C HIS A 128 -17.54 3.84 15.74
N PRO A 129 -17.83 4.19 17.01
CA PRO A 129 -17.48 5.48 17.60
C PRO A 129 -15.99 5.84 17.53
N GLU A 130 -15.12 4.83 17.53
CA GLU A 130 -13.67 4.96 17.35
C GLU A 130 -13.29 5.63 16.02
N LEU A 131 -14.14 5.49 15.01
CA LEU A 131 -13.97 6.07 13.67
C LEU A 131 -14.63 7.44 13.52
N SER A 132 -15.10 8.06 14.61
CA SER A 132 -15.83 9.34 14.56
C SER A 132 -15.06 10.49 13.89
N PHE A 133 -13.72 10.48 13.90
CA PHE A 133 -12.92 11.46 13.17
C PHE A 133 -13.17 11.41 11.65
N LEU A 134 -13.55 10.26 11.10
CA LEU A 134 -13.89 10.12 9.67
C LEU A 134 -15.15 10.90 9.28
N LYS A 135 -15.99 11.31 10.25
CA LYS A 135 -17.16 12.16 9.99
C LYS A 135 -16.78 13.58 9.57
N GLU A 136 -15.53 13.99 9.75
CA GLU A 136 -15.01 15.23 9.17
C GLU A 136 -15.13 15.24 7.63
N ALA A 137 -15.25 14.08 6.98
CA ALA A 137 -15.41 13.95 5.53
C ALA A 137 -16.68 14.64 5.03
N GLU A 138 -17.72 14.71 5.87
CA GLU A 138 -18.95 15.44 5.58
C GLU A 138 -18.73 16.92 5.29
N GLY A 139 -17.71 17.52 5.91
CA GLY A 139 -17.34 18.92 5.70
C GLY A 139 -16.73 19.20 4.32
N ILE A 140 -16.26 18.17 3.61
CA ILE A 140 -15.65 18.31 2.28
C ILE A 140 -16.74 18.42 1.20
N TYR A 141 -17.79 17.60 1.30
CA TYR A 141 -18.90 17.53 0.34
C TYR A 141 -20.27 17.44 1.05
N PRO A 142 -20.72 18.52 1.72
CA PRO A 142 -21.88 18.46 2.62
C PRO A 142 -23.19 18.09 1.89
N GLU A 143 -23.41 18.57 0.67
CA GLU A 143 -24.62 18.26 -0.11
C GLU A 143 -24.67 16.79 -0.54
N GLU A 144 -23.51 16.23 -0.89
CA GLU A 144 -23.33 14.84 -1.29
C GLU A 144 -23.57 13.89 -0.11
N PHE A 145 -22.99 14.21 1.06
CA PHE A 145 -23.24 13.46 2.29
C PHE A 145 -24.70 13.56 2.75
N LEU A 146 -25.39 14.68 2.51
CA LEU A 146 -26.84 14.76 2.78
C LEU A 146 -27.62 13.75 1.92
N LYS A 147 -27.29 13.62 0.62
CA LYS A 147 -27.92 12.61 -0.26
C LYS A 147 -27.65 11.19 0.23
N LEU A 148 -26.45 10.93 0.75
CA LEU A 148 -26.09 9.64 1.34
C LEU A 148 -26.92 9.34 2.59
N LYS A 149 -27.00 10.28 3.53
CA LYS A 149 -27.78 10.18 4.77
C LYS A 149 -29.26 9.93 4.50
N ASP A 150 -29.81 10.63 3.51
CA ASP A 150 -31.21 10.49 3.07
C ASP A 150 -31.46 9.20 2.27
N LYS A 151 -30.46 8.34 2.09
CA LYS A 151 -30.51 7.11 1.28
C LYS A 151 -30.95 7.34 -0.17
N LYS A 152 -30.59 8.49 -0.74
CA LYS A 152 -30.94 8.88 -2.13
C LYS A 152 -29.93 8.40 -3.17
N LEU A 153 -28.78 7.89 -2.75
CA LEU A 153 -27.77 7.33 -3.65
C LEU A 153 -28.04 5.84 -3.92
N PRO A 154 -27.80 5.34 -5.13
CA PRO A 154 -27.88 3.90 -5.40
C PRO A 154 -26.73 3.15 -4.68
N GLN A 155 -26.92 1.85 -4.45
CA GLN A 155 -25.89 0.95 -3.88
C GLN A 155 -24.86 0.50 -4.94
N THR A 156 -24.47 1.42 -5.82
CA THR A 156 -23.51 1.19 -6.91
C THR A 156 -22.70 2.46 -7.15
N TYR A 157 -21.66 2.34 -7.96
CA TYR A 157 -20.82 3.47 -8.35
C TYR A 157 -21.65 4.62 -8.96
N THR A 158 -21.44 5.81 -8.43
CA THR A 158 -21.85 7.10 -9.01
C THR A 158 -20.71 8.09 -8.81
N GLU A 159 -20.72 9.19 -9.57
CA GLU A 159 -19.74 10.25 -9.34
C GLU A 159 -19.85 10.85 -7.92
N VAL A 160 -21.07 10.93 -7.37
CA VAL A 160 -21.30 11.41 -6.00
C VAL A 160 -20.71 10.44 -4.97
N SER A 161 -20.98 9.13 -5.11
CA SER A 161 -20.45 8.12 -4.19
C SER A 161 -18.92 8.01 -4.25
N PHE A 162 -18.33 8.25 -5.42
CA PHE A 162 -16.89 8.33 -5.61
C PHE A 162 -16.25 9.51 -4.86
N TYR A 163 -16.84 10.72 -4.91
CA TYR A 163 -16.30 11.86 -4.16
C TYR A 163 -16.45 11.70 -2.64
N ILE A 164 -17.53 11.06 -2.18
CA ILE A 164 -17.68 10.70 -0.76
C ILE A 164 -16.58 9.73 -0.33
N TYR A 165 -16.30 8.70 -1.15
CA TYR A 165 -15.16 7.79 -0.91
C TYR A 165 -13.84 8.56 -0.79
N LEU A 166 -13.55 9.46 -1.73
CA LEU A 166 -12.31 10.24 -1.71
C LEU A 166 -12.22 11.14 -0.46
N ALA A 167 -13.33 11.73 -0.02
CA ALA A 167 -13.38 12.51 1.21
C ALA A 167 -12.97 11.70 2.45
N TYR A 168 -13.35 10.42 2.53
CA TYR A 168 -12.85 9.55 3.61
C TYR A 168 -11.34 9.33 3.53
N VAL A 169 -10.79 9.13 2.33
CA VAL A 169 -9.33 8.98 2.15
C VAL A 169 -8.60 10.28 2.50
N GLU A 170 -9.15 11.44 2.16
CA GLU A 170 -8.59 12.74 2.57
C GLU A 170 -8.52 12.88 4.10
N VAL A 171 -9.56 12.44 4.81
CA VAL A 171 -9.59 12.50 6.28
C VAL A 171 -8.63 11.48 6.89
N LEU A 172 -8.55 10.25 6.36
CA LEU A 172 -7.51 9.31 6.78
C LEU A 172 -6.12 9.90 6.60
N HIS A 173 -5.87 10.59 5.48
CA HIS A 173 -4.60 11.26 5.24
C HIS A 173 -4.32 12.36 6.27
N LYS A 174 -5.30 13.24 6.51
CA LYS A 174 -5.22 14.32 7.49
C LYS A 174 -4.83 13.81 8.88
N HIS A 175 -5.32 12.63 9.27
CA HIS A 175 -5.07 12.01 10.57
C HIS A 175 -3.90 11.00 10.57
N GLY A 176 -3.18 10.87 9.45
CA GLY A 176 -1.98 10.04 9.35
C GLY A 176 -2.25 8.53 9.26
N TYR A 177 -3.48 8.11 8.92
CA TYR A 177 -3.89 6.70 8.76
C TYR A 177 -3.85 6.23 7.30
N VAL A 178 -2.97 6.83 6.49
CA VAL A 178 -2.68 6.38 5.12
C VAL A 178 -1.20 6.13 4.97
N ASP A 179 -0.88 5.13 4.16
CA ASP A 179 0.44 4.86 3.64
C ASP A 179 0.51 5.22 2.14
N ILE A 180 1.56 4.76 1.47
CA ILE A 180 1.76 4.97 0.05
C ILE A 180 0.60 4.42 -0.81
N ALA A 181 -0.03 3.30 -0.43
CA ALA A 181 -1.15 2.75 -1.19
C ALA A 181 -2.35 3.70 -1.13
N GLY A 182 -2.68 4.23 0.04
CA GLY A 182 -3.76 5.22 0.21
C GLY A 182 -3.50 6.51 -0.55
N LEU A 183 -2.31 7.11 -0.36
CA LEU A 183 -1.93 8.37 -0.99
C LEU A 183 -1.91 8.28 -2.51
N ALA A 184 -1.20 7.29 -3.05
CA ALA A 184 -1.06 7.14 -4.49
C ALA A 184 -2.37 6.72 -5.15
N THR A 185 -3.22 5.94 -4.46
CA THR A 185 -4.58 5.65 -4.93
C THR A 185 -5.39 6.94 -5.05
N ALA A 186 -5.43 7.78 -4.01
CA ALA A 186 -6.15 9.06 -4.09
C ALA A 186 -5.66 9.91 -5.28
N ALA A 187 -4.34 10.03 -5.45
CA ALA A 187 -3.74 10.73 -6.59
C ALA A 187 -4.23 10.18 -7.94
N ASN A 188 -4.21 8.85 -8.09
CA ASN A 188 -4.62 8.18 -9.31
C ASN A 188 -6.12 8.32 -9.58
N GLN A 189 -6.94 8.22 -8.55
CA GLN A 189 -8.39 8.34 -8.67
C GLN A 189 -8.80 9.75 -9.12
N TYR A 190 -8.21 10.80 -8.54
CA TYR A 190 -8.44 12.17 -8.99
C TYR A 190 -7.95 12.39 -10.44
N ALA A 191 -6.74 11.95 -10.78
CA ALA A 191 -6.17 12.13 -12.11
C ALA A 191 -6.94 11.33 -13.18
N GLY A 192 -7.20 10.05 -12.92
CA GLY A 192 -7.93 9.16 -13.82
C GLY A 192 -9.36 9.61 -14.07
N ASN A 193 -10.10 9.96 -13.00
CA ASN A 193 -11.46 10.51 -13.15
C ASN A 193 -11.46 11.77 -14.02
N THR A 194 -10.50 12.66 -13.82
CA THR A 194 -10.36 13.87 -14.63
C THR A 194 -10.04 13.55 -16.09
N TYR A 195 -9.08 12.67 -16.35
CA TYR A 195 -8.74 12.23 -17.69
C TYR A 195 -9.98 11.67 -18.41
N PHE A 196 -10.74 10.81 -17.76
CA PHE A 196 -11.94 10.23 -18.34
C PHE A 196 -13.05 11.24 -18.59
N LYS A 197 -13.21 12.28 -17.75
CA LYS A 197 -14.10 13.41 -18.03
C LYS A 197 -13.68 14.16 -19.29
N VAL A 198 -12.39 14.41 -19.48
CA VAL A 198 -11.84 15.06 -20.69
C VAL A 198 -12.09 14.21 -21.93
N ILE A 199 -11.87 12.90 -21.87
CA ILE A 199 -12.13 12.00 -23.01
C ILE A 199 -13.63 11.96 -23.35
N ARG A 200 -14.52 11.96 -22.34
CA ARG A 200 -15.96 12.01 -22.55
C ARG A 200 -16.41 13.33 -23.15
N SER A 201 -15.89 14.47 -22.67
CA SER A 201 -16.31 15.80 -23.13
C SER A 201 -15.99 16.03 -24.62
N LYS A 202 -14.95 15.38 -25.16
CA LYS A 202 -14.64 15.39 -26.61
C LYS A 202 -15.78 14.84 -27.48
N LYS A 203 -16.66 13.99 -26.94
CA LYS A 203 -17.82 13.42 -27.64
C LYS A 203 -19.09 14.26 -27.50
N ILE A 204 -19.04 15.36 -26.75
CA ILE A 204 -20.18 16.21 -26.40
C ILE A 204 -20.09 17.53 -27.19
N PRO A 205 -21.22 18.08 -27.69
CA PRO A 205 -21.24 19.40 -28.32
C PRO A 205 -20.61 20.48 -27.42
N GLU A 206 -19.89 21.41 -28.03
CA GLU A 206 -19.04 22.38 -27.32
C GLU A 206 -19.80 23.21 -26.27
N GLY A 207 -21.03 23.62 -26.56
CA GLY A 207 -21.87 24.40 -25.65
C GLY A 207 -22.33 23.67 -24.39
N GLU A 208 -22.20 22.35 -24.33
CA GLU A 208 -22.62 21.52 -23.19
C GLU A 208 -21.44 20.98 -22.37
N ARG A 209 -20.19 21.19 -22.82
CA ARG A 209 -18.99 20.63 -22.18
C ARG A 209 -18.73 21.15 -20.78
N GLY A 210 -19.12 22.40 -20.48
CA GLY A 210 -18.84 23.05 -19.20
C GLY A 210 -19.41 22.30 -17.99
N VAL A 211 -20.56 21.64 -18.15
CA VAL A 211 -21.18 20.83 -17.08
C VAL A 211 -20.36 19.58 -16.78
N TYR A 212 -19.73 18.98 -17.79
CA TYR A 212 -18.95 17.73 -17.68
C TYR A 212 -17.52 17.96 -17.20
N LEU A 213 -17.00 19.18 -17.36
CA LEU A 213 -15.68 19.59 -16.87
C LEU A 213 -15.75 20.25 -15.48
N LYS A 214 -16.93 20.24 -14.85
CA LYS A 214 -17.08 20.70 -13.48
C LYS A 214 -16.13 19.93 -12.56
N ASN A 215 -15.51 20.69 -11.65
CA ASN A 215 -14.52 20.20 -10.67
C ASN A 215 -13.16 19.76 -11.23
N MET A 216 -12.90 19.83 -12.54
CA MET A 216 -11.63 19.41 -13.13
C MET A 216 -10.41 20.08 -12.49
N GLU A 217 -10.45 21.41 -12.30
CA GLU A 217 -9.35 22.15 -11.69
C GLU A 217 -9.07 21.68 -10.24
N ARG A 218 -10.14 21.50 -9.45
CA ARG A 218 -10.07 20.98 -8.08
C ARG A 218 -9.47 19.58 -8.07
N ASP A 219 -9.95 18.70 -8.95
CA ASP A 219 -9.51 17.31 -9.01
C ASP A 219 -8.04 17.22 -9.45
N ILE A 220 -7.60 18.02 -10.41
CA ILE A 220 -6.18 18.12 -10.80
C ILE A 220 -5.33 18.59 -9.61
N LYS A 221 -5.77 19.63 -8.91
CA LYS A 221 -5.07 20.14 -7.72
C LYS A 221 -4.93 19.05 -6.66
N LYS A 222 -6.00 18.30 -6.38
CA LYS A 222 -5.98 17.17 -5.45
C LYS A 222 -5.08 16.03 -5.92
N ALA A 223 -5.10 15.69 -7.21
CA ALA A 223 -4.20 14.70 -7.78
C ALA A 223 -2.73 15.08 -7.56
N LEU A 224 -2.36 16.34 -7.80
CA LEU A 224 -1.01 16.86 -7.59
C LEU A 224 -0.62 16.90 -6.11
N GLU A 225 -1.55 17.26 -5.23
CA GLU A 225 -1.34 17.25 -3.76
C GLU A 225 -0.98 15.84 -3.26
N PHE A 226 -1.78 14.83 -3.62
CA PHE A 226 -1.53 13.44 -3.21
C PHE A 226 -0.32 12.80 -3.92
N LEU A 227 -0.06 13.18 -5.17
CA LEU A 227 1.16 12.78 -5.88
C LEU A 227 2.40 13.33 -5.15
N SER A 228 2.37 14.60 -4.74
CA SER A 228 3.46 15.19 -3.97
C SER A 228 3.63 14.51 -2.61
N ALA A 229 2.53 14.21 -1.92
CA ALA A 229 2.57 13.55 -0.61
C ALA A 229 3.16 12.13 -0.64
N SER A 230 3.02 11.42 -1.76
CA SER A 230 3.54 10.05 -1.93
C SER A 230 4.96 9.99 -2.53
N ASN A 231 5.49 11.10 -3.05
CA ASN A 231 6.76 11.12 -3.78
C ASN A 231 7.95 10.64 -2.93
N ASP A 232 8.04 11.06 -1.67
CA ASP A 232 9.15 10.70 -0.78
C ASP A 232 9.22 9.20 -0.51
N ASP A 233 8.06 8.57 -0.30
CA ASP A 233 7.99 7.12 -0.06
C ASP A 233 8.35 6.34 -1.32
N VAL A 234 7.87 6.78 -2.50
CA VAL A 234 8.26 6.19 -3.78
C VAL A 234 9.78 6.22 -3.96
N VAL A 235 10.42 7.37 -3.71
CA VAL A 235 11.88 7.50 -3.82
C VAL A 235 12.58 6.57 -2.86
N LYS A 236 12.19 6.55 -1.57
CA LYS A 236 12.80 5.67 -0.57
C LYS A 236 12.63 4.19 -0.90
N ILE A 237 11.48 3.79 -1.46
CA ILE A 237 11.24 2.40 -1.89
C ILE A 237 12.19 2.03 -3.03
N LEU A 238 12.28 2.88 -4.06
CA LEU A 238 13.14 2.62 -5.23
C LEU A 238 14.63 2.61 -4.88
N GLU A 239 15.02 3.34 -3.83
CA GLU A 239 16.38 3.34 -3.26
C GLU A 239 16.62 2.21 -2.26
N GLY A 240 15.62 1.38 -1.95
CA GLY A 240 15.71 0.27 -0.99
C GLY A 240 15.77 0.71 0.48
N LYS A 241 15.41 1.96 0.79
CA LYS A 241 15.36 2.53 2.15
C LYS A 241 14.05 2.28 2.87
N LEU A 242 12.96 2.08 2.11
CA LEU A 242 11.68 1.56 2.62
C LEU A 242 11.42 0.21 1.96
N THR A 243 11.16 -0.81 2.78
CA THR A 243 11.03 -2.19 2.32
C THR A 243 9.79 -2.85 2.92
N SER A 244 9.60 -4.14 2.63
CA SER A 244 8.49 -4.93 3.16
C SER A 244 8.51 -5.11 4.69
N SER A 245 9.58 -4.72 5.37
CA SER A 245 9.60 -4.64 6.84
C SER A 245 8.96 -3.38 7.40
N ASP A 246 8.83 -2.34 6.56
CA ASP A 246 8.36 -1.01 6.97
C ASP A 246 6.90 -0.77 6.53
N ILE A 247 6.53 -1.31 5.36
CA ILE A 247 5.21 -1.19 4.75
C ILE A 247 4.86 -2.57 4.17
N PRO A 248 3.61 -3.07 4.29
CA PRO A 248 3.23 -4.32 3.66
C PRO A 248 3.60 -4.36 2.18
N ALA A 249 4.17 -5.48 1.74
CA ALA A 249 4.70 -5.60 0.37
C ALA A 249 3.64 -5.31 -0.71
N ARG A 250 2.39 -5.69 -0.44
CA ARG A 250 1.23 -5.37 -1.29
C ARG A 250 1.00 -3.87 -1.45
N ASP A 251 1.15 -3.11 -0.38
CA ASP A 251 0.83 -1.68 -0.35
C ASP A 251 1.94 -0.88 -1.02
N ILE A 252 3.19 -1.34 -0.90
CA ILE A 252 4.29 -0.89 -1.76
C ILE A 252 3.92 -1.08 -3.24
N LEU A 253 3.57 -2.30 -3.66
CA LEU A 253 3.27 -2.59 -5.07
C LEU A 253 2.07 -1.77 -5.58
N VAL A 254 0.99 -1.71 -4.81
CA VAL A 254 -0.19 -0.91 -5.13
C VAL A 254 0.19 0.56 -5.23
N GLY A 255 0.87 1.10 -4.22
CA GLY A 255 1.32 2.50 -4.19
C GLY A 255 2.13 2.88 -5.43
N LEU A 256 3.13 2.06 -5.80
CA LEU A 256 3.95 2.28 -7.00
C LEU A 256 3.11 2.25 -8.29
N ASN A 257 2.20 1.28 -8.43
CA ASN A 257 1.32 1.16 -9.59
C ASN A 257 0.40 2.37 -9.75
N GLN A 258 -0.21 2.83 -8.65
CA GLN A 258 -1.13 3.97 -8.65
C GLN A 258 -0.37 5.28 -8.88
N TYR A 259 0.81 5.44 -8.29
CA TYR A 259 1.67 6.60 -8.49
C TYR A 259 2.09 6.74 -9.96
N ALA A 260 2.63 5.66 -10.54
CA ALA A 260 3.06 5.66 -11.93
C ALA A 260 1.89 5.86 -12.91
N SER A 261 0.71 5.31 -12.58
CA SER A 261 -0.53 5.57 -13.34
C SER A 261 -0.93 7.05 -13.30
N THR A 262 -0.82 7.68 -12.12
CA THR A 262 -1.10 9.11 -11.93
C THR A 262 -0.24 9.96 -12.86
N LEU A 263 1.07 9.70 -12.91
CA LEU A 263 2.00 10.41 -13.79
C LEU A 263 1.54 10.33 -15.26
N ARG A 264 1.12 9.14 -15.72
CA ARG A 264 0.68 8.93 -17.10
C ARG A 264 -0.67 9.59 -17.39
N TYR A 265 -1.60 9.62 -16.45
CA TYR A 265 -2.84 10.39 -16.63
C TYR A 265 -2.58 11.89 -16.74
N LEU A 266 -1.68 12.43 -15.90
CA LEU A 266 -1.28 13.83 -15.97
C LEU A 266 -0.56 14.15 -17.28
N GLU A 267 0.37 13.28 -17.72
CA GLU A 267 1.05 13.38 -19.01
C GLU A 267 0.06 13.36 -20.19
N ALA A 268 -0.90 12.42 -20.20
CA ALA A 268 -1.91 12.30 -21.24
C ALA A 268 -2.82 13.53 -21.34
N MET A 269 -2.96 14.29 -20.24
CA MET A 269 -3.71 15.54 -20.21
C MET A 269 -2.83 16.79 -20.49
N GLY A 270 -1.51 16.63 -20.65
CA GLY A 270 -0.57 17.74 -20.78
C GLY A 270 -0.41 18.56 -19.51
N ILE A 271 -0.66 17.97 -18.33
CA ILE A 271 -0.53 18.64 -17.04
C ILE A 271 0.89 18.49 -16.51
N ASN A 272 1.54 19.64 -16.30
CA ASN A 272 2.86 19.70 -15.70
C ASN A 272 2.82 19.17 -14.26
N HIS A 273 3.81 18.35 -13.92
CA HIS A 273 3.98 17.77 -12.60
C HIS A 273 5.47 17.51 -12.35
N THR A 274 5.83 17.35 -11.08
CA THR A 274 7.18 17.02 -10.66
C THR A 274 7.19 15.62 -10.07
N SER A 275 8.11 14.78 -10.54
CA SER A 275 8.41 13.49 -9.92
C SER A 275 9.90 13.22 -10.01
N ALA A 276 10.46 12.63 -8.96
CA ALA A 276 11.88 12.25 -8.93
C ALA A 276 12.21 11.09 -9.88
N LYS A 277 11.20 10.33 -10.30
CA LYS A 277 11.32 9.13 -11.13
C LYS A 277 10.26 9.12 -12.21
N THR A 278 10.62 8.64 -13.40
CA THR A 278 9.68 8.52 -14.51
C THR A 278 8.68 7.40 -14.26
N SER A 279 7.48 7.50 -14.85
CA SER A 279 6.49 6.40 -14.79
C SER A 279 7.06 5.08 -15.32
N ARG A 280 7.97 5.14 -16.31
CA ARG A 280 8.68 3.97 -16.85
C ARG A 280 9.60 3.31 -15.82
N GLU A 281 10.43 4.08 -15.12
CA GLU A 281 11.29 3.55 -14.05
C GLU A 281 10.47 2.88 -12.95
N ILE A 282 9.39 3.54 -12.52
CA ILE A 282 8.54 3.05 -11.43
C ILE A 282 7.83 1.77 -11.83
N PHE A 283 7.21 1.71 -13.03
CA PHE A 283 6.58 0.47 -13.49
C PHE A 283 7.58 -0.66 -13.74
N THR A 284 8.80 -0.35 -14.19
CA THR A 284 9.84 -1.37 -14.36
C THR A 284 10.17 -2.02 -13.01
N PHE A 285 10.37 -1.20 -11.98
CA PHE A 285 10.55 -1.69 -10.62
C PHE A 285 9.33 -2.45 -10.11
N ALA A 286 8.12 -1.91 -10.28
CA ALA A 286 6.88 -2.54 -9.80
C ALA A 286 6.63 -3.92 -10.43
N MET A 287 6.91 -4.07 -11.73
CA MET A 287 6.83 -5.36 -12.42
C MET A 287 7.81 -6.38 -11.82
N ASP A 288 9.08 -5.99 -11.64
CA ASP A 288 10.09 -6.85 -11.01
C ASP A 288 9.73 -7.20 -9.55
N TYR A 289 9.33 -6.19 -8.76
CA TYR A 289 8.90 -6.33 -7.37
C TYR A 289 7.71 -7.29 -7.25
N SER A 290 6.69 -7.14 -8.10
CA SER A 290 5.53 -8.04 -8.10
C SER A 290 5.92 -9.50 -8.34
N SER A 291 6.88 -9.75 -9.24
CA SER A 291 7.32 -11.11 -9.55
C SER A 291 8.09 -11.80 -8.41
N ARG A 292 8.60 -11.03 -7.45
CA ARG A 292 9.41 -11.52 -6.33
C ARG A 292 8.64 -11.59 -5.02
N PHE A 293 7.80 -10.59 -4.75
CA PHE A 293 7.21 -10.38 -3.42
C PHE A 293 5.69 -10.48 -3.39
N VAL A 294 4.99 -10.27 -4.53
CA VAL A 294 3.51 -10.21 -4.58
C VAL A 294 3.02 -10.80 -5.92
N ILE A 295 3.34 -12.08 -6.14
CA ILE A 295 3.21 -12.76 -7.44
C ILE A 295 1.77 -12.77 -7.94
N GLU A 296 0.80 -12.87 -7.04
CA GLU A 296 -0.63 -12.84 -7.32
C GLU A 296 -1.11 -11.54 -7.97
N LEU A 297 -0.39 -10.42 -7.78
CA LEU A 297 -0.69 -9.12 -8.39
C LEU A 297 0.16 -8.84 -9.64
N ASN A 298 0.97 -9.79 -10.12
CA ASN A 298 1.80 -9.58 -11.31
C ASN A 298 0.94 -9.30 -12.56
N ILE A 299 -0.10 -10.12 -12.80
CA ILE A 299 -1.02 -9.92 -13.93
C ILE A 299 -1.76 -8.58 -13.82
N PHE A 300 -2.16 -8.22 -12.60
CA PHE A 300 -2.80 -6.93 -12.34
C PHE A 300 -1.85 -5.77 -12.67
N THR A 301 -0.60 -5.85 -12.22
CA THR A 301 0.45 -4.84 -12.48
C THR A 301 0.73 -4.70 -13.97
N SER A 302 0.82 -5.82 -14.69
CA SER A 302 0.93 -5.88 -16.15
C SER A 302 -0.25 -5.19 -16.85
N LEU A 303 -1.47 -5.44 -16.39
CA LEU A 303 -2.67 -4.79 -16.93
C LEU A 303 -2.64 -3.27 -16.68
N VAL A 304 -2.34 -2.82 -15.46
CA VAL A 304 -2.29 -1.39 -15.13
C VAL A 304 -1.22 -0.68 -15.96
N ASN A 305 -0.02 -1.27 -16.09
CA ASN A 305 1.06 -0.71 -16.89
C ASN A 305 0.67 -0.60 -18.37
N SER A 306 0.17 -1.68 -18.98
CA SER A 306 -0.24 -1.67 -20.40
C SER A 306 -1.41 -0.72 -20.67
N SER A 307 -2.39 -0.67 -19.77
CA SER A 307 -3.56 0.23 -19.88
C SER A 307 -3.15 1.70 -19.88
N THR A 308 -2.26 2.08 -18.96
CA THR A 308 -1.80 3.47 -18.85
C THR A 308 -0.74 3.85 -19.89
N LEU A 309 -0.02 2.89 -20.48
CA LEU A 309 0.75 3.15 -21.71
C LEU A 309 -0.18 3.42 -22.89
N ALA A 310 -1.28 2.68 -23.02
CA ALA A 310 -2.16 2.76 -24.18
C ALA A 310 -2.89 4.11 -24.31
N ILE A 311 -3.06 4.85 -23.20
CA ILE A 311 -3.62 6.21 -23.22
C ILE A 311 -2.65 7.30 -23.66
N LEU A 312 -1.34 7.02 -23.67
CA LEU A 312 -0.32 7.98 -24.12
C LEU A 312 -0.16 7.88 -25.64
N ASP A 313 -0.12 9.04 -26.28
CA ASP A 313 0.18 9.14 -27.71
C ASP A 313 1.67 8.88 -28.00
N SER A 314 2.54 9.11 -27.02
CA SER A 314 3.98 8.87 -27.08
C SER A 314 4.38 7.39 -26.98
N SER A 315 3.50 6.53 -26.45
CA SER A 315 3.79 5.10 -26.27
C SER A 315 3.76 4.32 -27.58
N THR A 316 4.75 3.46 -27.76
CA THR A 316 4.85 2.54 -28.90
C THR A 316 4.06 1.24 -28.67
N SER A 317 3.69 0.57 -29.77
CA SER A 317 3.07 -0.76 -29.72
C SER A 317 3.95 -1.78 -28.97
N GLU A 318 5.27 -1.73 -29.19
CA GLU A 318 6.22 -2.66 -28.57
C GLU A 318 6.33 -2.45 -27.06
N GLU A 319 6.31 -1.20 -26.56
CA GLU A 319 6.29 -0.94 -25.11
C GLU A 319 5.03 -1.50 -24.44
N ILE A 320 3.86 -1.33 -25.06
CA ILE A 320 2.59 -1.86 -24.53
C ILE A 320 2.64 -3.39 -24.55
N LYS A 321 3.15 -3.99 -25.63
CA LYS A 321 3.33 -5.44 -25.75
C LYS A 321 4.26 -6.02 -24.69
N MET A 322 5.40 -5.37 -24.41
CA MET A 322 6.29 -5.79 -23.33
C MET A 322 5.59 -5.75 -21.97
N ALA A 323 4.83 -4.68 -21.70
CA ALA A 323 4.04 -4.56 -20.47
C ALA A 323 2.98 -5.66 -20.34
N LEU A 324 2.42 -6.14 -21.46
CA LEU A 324 1.44 -7.22 -21.53
C LEU A 324 2.05 -8.63 -21.37
N GLY A 325 3.37 -8.78 -21.30
CA GLY A 325 4.06 -10.08 -21.28
C GLY A 325 3.42 -11.12 -20.35
N PRO A 326 3.17 -10.82 -19.06
CA PRO A 326 2.49 -11.74 -18.15
C PRO A 326 1.10 -12.19 -18.59
N ILE A 327 0.33 -11.33 -19.27
CA ILE A 327 -1.00 -11.66 -19.79
C ILE A 327 -0.90 -12.52 -21.05
N LEU A 328 -0.05 -12.13 -22.01
CA LEU A 328 0.11 -12.85 -23.28
C LEU A 328 0.64 -14.27 -23.07
N ASN A 329 1.48 -14.47 -22.05
CA ASN A 329 2.07 -15.75 -21.70
C ASN A 329 1.21 -16.59 -20.72
N PHE A 330 0.05 -16.10 -20.30
CA PHE A 330 -0.81 -16.81 -19.37
C PHE A 330 -1.52 -18.00 -20.04
N ASP A 331 -1.39 -19.19 -19.46
CA ASP A 331 -2.06 -20.40 -19.93
C ASP A 331 -3.52 -20.44 -19.47
N THR A 332 -4.42 -19.99 -20.35
CA THR A 332 -5.87 -19.94 -20.12
C THR A 332 -6.56 -21.30 -20.17
N LYS A 333 -5.86 -22.36 -20.60
CA LYS A 333 -6.42 -23.71 -20.73
C LYS A 333 -6.43 -24.49 -19.41
N LYS A 334 -5.80 -23.95 -18.35
CA LYS A 334 -5.80 -24.54 -17.00
C LYS A 334 -6.95 -23.96 -16.16
N PRO A 335 -8.02 -24.73 -15.86
CA PRO A 335 -9.24 -24.18 -15.25
C PRO A 335 -9.08 -23.72 -13.80
N SER A 336 -8.13 -24.30 -13.05
CA SER A 336 -7.93 -24.02 -11.62
C SER A 336 -7.36 -22.63 -11.34
N SER A 337 -6.63 -22.03 -12.29
CA SER A 337 -6.07 -20.67 -12.17
C SER A 337 -7.02 -19.57 -12.67
N TYR A 338 -8.19 -19.93 -13.21
CA TYR A 338 -9.03 -19.03 -14.01
C TYR A 338 -10.21 -18.40 -13.23
N LYS A 339 -10.75 -19.09 -12.21
CA LYS A 339 -12.02 -18.70 -11.57
C LYS A 339 -11.85 -17.41 -10.73
N GLY A 340 -12.43 -16.30 -11.20
CA GLY A 340 -12.37 -15.00 -10.50
C GLY A 340 -11.10 -14.17 -10.76
N SER A 341 -10.20 -14.65 -11.62
CA SER A 341 -8.92 -14.00 -11.93
C SER A 341 -9.06 -12.71 -12.74
N VAL A 342 -8.01 -11.87 -12.73
CA VAL A 342 -7.85 -10.71 -13.63
C VAL A 342 -8.00 -11.12 -15.10
N ILE A 343 -7.43 -12.26 -15.49
CA ILE A 343 -7.53 -12.82 -16.84
C ILE A 343 -8.99 -13.05 -17.24
N LYS A 344 -9.79 -13.62 -16.35
CA LYS A 344 -11.23 -13.81 -16.60
C LYS A 344 -11.97 -12.48 -16.73
N LYS A 345 -11.61 -11.46 -15.94
CA LYS A 345 -12.18 -10.11 -16.07
C LYS A 345 -11.88 -9.49 -17.44
N ILE A 346 -10.62 -9.61 -17.92
CA ILE A 346 -10.21 -9.16 -19.26
C ILE A 346 -11.01 -9.89 -20.35
N ILE A 347 -11.06 -11.23 -20.30
CA ILE A 347 -11.76 -12.03 -21.33
C ILE A 347 -13.27 -11.75 -21.33
N ASN A 348 -13.88 -11.62 -20.16
CA ASN A 348 -15.31 -11.40 -20.03
C ASN A 348 -15.75 -9.95 -20.33
N SER A 349 -14.83 -9.01 -20.50
CA SER A 349 -15.20 -7.61 -20.77
C SER A 349 -15.96 -7.46 -22.10
N LYS A 350 -15.84 -8.40 -23.05
CA LYS A 350 -16.68 -8.43 -24.26
C LYS A 350 -18.19 -8.47 -23.97
N PHE A 351 -18.59 -9.01 -22.82
CA PHE A 351 -19.98 -9.09 -22.38
C PHE A 351 -20.44 -7.85 -21.61
N GLU A 352 -19.59 -6.84 -21.45
CA GLU A 352 -19.97 -5.59 -20.81
C GLU A 352 -21.11 -4.95 -21.60
N GLN A 353 -22.26 -4.82 -20.94
CA GLN A 353 -23.43 -4.16 -21.51
C GLN A 353 -23.22 -2.64 -21.47
N LYS A 354 -23.60 -1.96 -22.56
CA LYS A 354 -23.78 -0.51 -22.49
C LYS A 354 -24.90 -0.23 -21.49
N LEU A 355 -24.63 0.58 -20.48
CA LEU A 355 -25.63 1.01 -19.51
C LEU A 355 -26.73 1.80 -20.24
N GLU A 356 -27.94 1.24 -20.32
CA GLU A 356 -29.10 1.87 -20.96
C GLU A 356 -29.33 3.29 -20.43
N GLY A 357 -29.63 4.23 -21.32
CA GLY A 357 -29.92 5.63 -20.97
C GLY A 357 -28.71 6.46 -20.53
N SER A 358 -27.50 5.90 -20.54
CA SER A 358 -26.28 6.64 -20.22
C SER A 358 -25.32 6.66 -21.40
N ASN A 359 -24.73 7.83 -21.69
CA ASN A 359 -23.53 7.92 -22.53
C ASN A 359 -22.28 7.38 -21.78
N TYR A 360 -22.49 6.61 -20.72
CA TYR A 360 -21.46 6.17 -19.80
C TYR A 360 -20.79 4.91 -20.35
N VAL A 361 -19.63 5.11 -20.98
CA VAL A 361 -18.66 4.04 -21.16
C VAL A 361 -18.00 3.84 -19.79
N ARG A 362 -18.09 2.62 -19.24
CA ARG A 362 -17.31 2.24 -18.06
C ARG A 362 -15.85 2.36 -18.48
N MET A 363 -15.11 3.20 -17.79
CA MET A 363 -13.69 3.42 -18.06
C MET A 363 -12.92 3.05 -16.80
N ASP A 364 -12.94 1.75 -16.53
CA ASP A 364 -12.04 1.13 -15.55
C ASP A 364 -11.04 0.22 -16.28
N ILE A 365 -10.05 -0.28 -15.55
CA ILE A 365 -8.96 -1.07 -16.12
C ILE A 365 -9.44 -2.40 -16.74
N TYR A 366 -10.60 -2.92 -16.33
CA TYR A 366 -11.18 -4.17 -16.82
C TYR A 366 -12.24 -3.94 -17.90
N SER A 367 -12.61 -2.69 -18.16
CA SER A 367 -13.67 -2.35 -19.10
C SER A 367 -13.37 -2.80 -20.53
N LYS A 368 -14.43 -3.06 -21.30
CA LYS A 368 -14.33 -3.34 -22.74
C LYS A 368 -13.58 -2.22 -23.46
N TRP A 369 -13.84 -0.97 -23.07
CA TRP A 369 -13.16 0.19 -23.66
C TRP A 369 -11.64 0.12 -23.50
N ASN A 370 -11.16 -0.19 -22.29
CA ASN A 370 -9.73 -0.30 -22.03
C ASN A 370 -9.11 -1.49 -22.78
N VAL A 371 -9.78 -2.64 -22.80
CA VAL A 371 -9.33 -3.81 -23.56
C VAL A 371 -9.23 -3.50 -25.06
N LEU A 372 -10.21 -2.79 -25.62
CA LEU A 372 -10.17 -2.35 -27.02
C LEU A 372 -9.07 -1.31 -27.28
N LEU A 373 -8.85 -0.37 -26.36
CA LEU A 373 -7.78 0.62 -26.48
C LEU A 373 -6.42 -0.06 -26.64
N ILE A 374 -6.14 -1.06 -25.80
CA ILE A 374 -4.91 -1.85 -25.87
C ILE A 374 -4.87 -2.69 -27.16
N ALA A 375 -5.96 -3.39 -27.49
CA ALA A 375 -6.03 -4.28 -28.66
C ALA A 375 -5.86 -3.52 -29.99
N ASN A 376 -6.30 -2.27 -30.06
CA ASN A 376 -6.10 -1.40 -31.21
C ASN A 376 -4.64 -1.00 -31.42
N LYS A 377 -3.84 -0.97 -30.34
CA LYS A 377 -2.40 -0.64 -30.40
C LYS A 377 -1.49 -1.87 -30.50
N VAL A 378 -1.95 -3.05 -30.03
CA VAL A 378 -1.13 -4.28 -29.98
C VAL A 378 -1.86 -5.45 -30.66
N PRO A 379 -1.52 -5.77 -31.92
CA PRO A 379 -2.14 -6.87 -32.67
C PRO A 379 -2.04 -8.23 -31.96
N GLU A 380 -0.94 -8.52 -31.27
CA GLU A 380 -0.75 -9.76 -30.52
C GLU A 380 -1.77 -9.91 -29.39
N PHE A 381 -2.15 -8.81 -28.75
CA PHE A 381 -3.20 -8.81 -27.72
C PHE A 381 -4.57 -9.06 -28.33
N LYS A 382 -4.87 -8.46 -29.49
CA LYS A 382 -6.08 -8.79 -30.27
C LYS A 382 -6.13 -10.28 -30.59
N SER A 383 -5.04 -10.86 -31.11
CA SER A 383 -4.95 -12.29 -31.40
C SER A 383 -5.12 -13.16 -30.14
N TRP A 384 -4.52 -12.76 -29.02
CA TRP A 384 -4.68 -13.45 -27.74
C TRP A 384 -6.15 -13.44 -27.27
N LEU A 385 -6.85 -12.30 -27.36
CA LEU A 385 -8.27 -12.20 -27.04
C LEU A 385 -9.12 -13.12 -27.93
N MET A 386 -8.84 -13.16 -29.23
CA MET A 386 -9.56 -14.04 -30.17
C MET A 386 -9.35 -15.52 -29.85
N SER A 387 -8.12 -15.92 -29.50
CA SER A 387 -7.83 -17.29 -29.04
C SER A 387 -8.56 -17.66 -27.75
N ASN A 388 -9.02 -16.65 -26.99
CA ASN A 388 -9.80 -16.77 -25.76
C ASN A 388 -11.28 -16.44 -25.96
N GLY A 389 -11.78 -16.60 -27.19
CA GLY A 389 -13.20 -16.58 -27.52
C GLY A 389 -13.78 -15.21 -27.86
N TRP A 390 -12.97 -14.16 -27.97
CA TRP A 390 -13.41 -12.94 -28.66
C TRP A 390 -13.55 -13.20 -30.16
N THR A 391 -14.40 -12.42 -30.80
CA THR A 391 -14.70 -12.49 -32.24
C THR A 391 -14.53 -11.11 -32.87
N GLU A 392 -14.39 -11.02 -34.19
CA GLU A 392 -14.29 -9.71 -34.89
C GLU A 392 -15.42 -8.72 -34.53
N PRO A 393 -16.69 -9.14 -34.38
CA PRO A 393 -17.76 -8.27 -33.87
C PRO A 393 -17.49 -7.68 -32.49
N ASP A 394 -16.73 -8.34 -31.61
CA ASP A 394 -16.43 -7.84 -30.27
C ASP A 394 -15.49 -6.62 -30.30
N PHE A 395 -14.75 -6.41 -31.40
CA PHE A 395 -13.85 -5.27 -31.60
C PHE A 395 -14.52 -4.02 -32.21
N LYS A 396 -15.83 -4.09 -32.43
CA LYS A 396 -16.67 -2.96 -32.83
C LYS A 396 -17.33 -2.35 -31.59
#